data_AF-A0A1I4B0X6-F1
#
_entry.id   AF-A0A1I4B0X6-F1
#
_cell.length_a   1.000
_cell.length_b   1.000
_cell.length_c   1.000
_cell.angle_alpha   90.00
_cell.angle_beta   90.00
_cell.angle_gamma   90.00
#
_symmetry.space_group_name_H-M   'P 1'
#
loop_
_entity.id
_entity.type
_entity.pdbx_description
1 polymer ?
#
loop_
_entity_poly.entity_id
_entity_poly.type
_entity_poly.pdbx_seq_one_letter_code
_entity_poly.pdbx_strand_id
1 'polypeptide(L)'
;MWRQVYDPFGNGLVSTLAACLPIVTLLGLIAFTKTKAHVAALIALTVAFGVAVFGFTMPWKMGVRAAVLGGLTGLFPIGWIVLNVIFLHRLTVENGSFAILQKSIAGVTSDRRLQLLLVAFCFGAFFEGAAGFGTPVAVTGAILIGLGFSPLAASGLSLIANTAPVAYGALGTPIVTLGAVTGLDPIALGAMAGRQLPFFSVLVPFWLIVVFAGFKGMLEIWPAVLVAGVAFAAPQFLVSNYHGPWLVDVVASLVSMGCLVLFLRVWSPARIWTNPSLVGRTDVSVSSAALVTARGEANPPGRGVAQVSATDRGAVAKAWVPWIILCVCVFVWGTESFKKPVNALYFPKFPIEGLHNLIQKVPPVVPKETLEAAVFNFNILTMTGTAILLAAVVSGFVMGYGPWQMLKSYGRTLFVVRNSLITIAAMLALGTLTRYSGVDATLGLTFAQAGFFYPFFAALLGWLGVALTGSDTASNVLFGGLQKVSAEQLGLSPILMAATNSSGGVMGKMIDAQSIVVASTATNWFGHEGVILRFVFWHSIALASLVGGLVMLQAYVSPFTKMVIH
;
A
#
# COMPACT_ATOMS: atom_id res chain seq x y z
N MET A 1 13.42 32.86 -14.73
CA MET A 1 12.91 31.54 -15.15
C MET A 1 14.11 30.61 -15.25
N TRP A 2 13.99 29.37 -14.79
CA TRP A 2 15.09 28.40 -14.75
C TRP A 2 14.75 27.18 -15.59
N ARG A 3 15.73 26.66 -16.34
CA ARG A 3 15.58 25.51 -17.22
C ARG A 3 16.16 24.28 -16.55
N GLN A 4 15.45 23.15 -16.62
CA GLN A 4 15.99 21.89 -16.13
C GLN A 4 17.22 21.48 -16.94
N VAL A 5 18.22 20.96 -16.24
CA VAL A 5 19.46 20.44 -16.83
C VAL A 5 19.50 18.94 -16.55
N TYR A 6 19.49 18.12 -17.60
CA TYR A 6 19.44 16.65 -17.45
C TYR A 6 20.82 15.98 -17.51
N ASP A 7 21.80 16.63 -18.13
CA ASP A 7 23.19 16.17 -18.17
C ASP A 7 24.14 17.28 -17.68
N PRO A 8 24.11 17.61 -16.38
CA PRO A 8 24.91 18.72 -15.84
C PRO A 8 26.42 18.51 -15.94
N PHE A 9 26.89 17.26 -16.07
CA PHE A 9 28.32 16.93 -16.13
C PHE A 9 28.84 16.67 -17.54
N GLY A 10 27.98 16.79 -18.57
CA GLY A 10 28.33 16.46 -19.96
C GLY A 10 28.69 14.98 -20.18
N ASN A 11 28.30 14.13 -19.23
CA ASN A 11 28.50 12.69 -19.27
C ASN A 11 27.29 12.02 -18.61
N GLY A 12 26.45 11.39 -19.43
CA GLY A 12 25.21 10.74 -18.98
C GLY A 12 25.41 9.73 -17.85
N LEU A 13 26.55 9.02 -17.78
CA LEU A 13 26.82 8.09 -16.68
C LEU A 13 27.06 8.83 -15.37
N VAL A 14 27.88 9.88 -15.38
CA VAL A 14 28.18 10.68 -14.18
C VAL A 14 26.91 11.40 -13.70
N SER A 15 26.14 11.96 -14.63
CA SER A 15 24.83 12.58 -14.35
C SER A 15 23.83 11.59 -13.76
N THR A 16 23.79 10.35 -14.27
CA THR A 16 22.95 9.28 -13.70
C THR A 16 23.43 8.87 -12.31
N LEU A 17 24.73 8.69 -12.10
CA LEU A 17 25.27 8.33 -10.78
C LEU A 17 24.96 9.42 -9.74
N ALA A 18 25.10 10.69 -10.11
CA ALA A 18 24.72 11.81 -9.26
C ALA A 18 23.21 11.82 -8.97
N ALA A 19 22.38 11.58 -9.98
CA ALA A 19 20.93 11.50 -9.85
C ALA A 19 20.46 10.31 -8.97
N CYS A 20 21.22 9.21 -8.96
CA CYS A 20 20.97 8.05 -8.10
C CYS A 20 21.28 8.31 -6.63
N LEU A 21 22.14 9.29 -6.29
CA LEU A 21 22.62 9.49 -4.91
C LEU A 21 21.51 9.58 -3.87
N PRO A 22 20.40 10.33 -4.05
CA PRO A 22 19.37 10.42 -3.03
C PRO A 22 18.63 9.09 -2.82
N ILE A 23 18.36 8.37 -3.92
CA ILE A 23 17.69 7.06 -3.89
C ILE A 23 18.61 6.03 -3.23
N VAL A 24 19.87 5.94 -3.65
CA VAL A 24 20.87 5.03 -3.05
C VAL A 24 21.10 5.36 -1.59
N THR A 25 21.10 6.64 -1.22
CA THR A 25 21.20 7.05 0.19
C THR A 25 19.98 6.58 0.98
N LEU A 26 18.76 6.83 0.48
CA LEU A 26 17.53 6.41 1.15
C LEU A 26 17.48 4.89 1.32
N LEU A 27 17.64 4.16 0.22
CA LEU A 27 17.56 2.72 0.18
C LEU A 27 18.71 2.07 0.96
N GLY A 28 19.93 2.59 0.83
CA GLY A 28 21.10 2.10 1.54
C GLY A 28 21.01 2.31 3.06
N LEU A 29 20.50 3.48 3.50
CA LEU A 29 20.23 3.72 4.91
C LEU A 29 19.15 2.79 5.45
N ILE A 30 18.11 2.47 4.69
CA ILE A 30 17.05 1.56 5.17
C ILE A 30 17.52 0.10 5.13
N ALA A 31 18.22 -0.31 4.08
CA ALA A 31 18.59 -1.70 3.85
C ALA A 31 19.81 -2.15 4.68
N PHE A 32 20.86 -1.33 4.77
CA PHE A 32 22.12 -1.72 5.41
C PHE A 32 22.31 -1.16 6.80
N THR A 33 21.63 -0.05 7.12
CA THR A 33 21.72 0.57 8.44
C THR A 33 20.40 0.38 9.18
N LYS A 34 20.41 0.23 10.51
CA LYS A 34 19.17 0.14 11.32
C LYS A 34 18.52 1.52 11.52
N THR A 35 18.61 2.40 10.51
CA THR A 35 18.16 3.79 10.59
C THR A 35 16.64 3.86 10.51
N LYS A 36 16.03 4.71 11.34
CA LYS A 36 14.57 4.91 11.32
C LYS A 36 14.15 5.56 9.99
N ALA A 37 13.04 5.10 9.40
CA ALA A 37 12.59 5.56 8.09
C ALA A 37 12.47 7.09 7.93
N HIS A 38 11.96 7.81 8.93
CA HIS A 38 11.87 9.28 8.90
C HIS A 38 13.26 9.95 8.84
N VAL A 39 14.26 9.39 9.52
CA VAL A 39 15.63 9.90 9.50
C VAL A 39 16.25 9.64 8.13
N ALA A 40 16.09 8.43 7.59
CA ALA A 40 16.56 8.10 6.25
C ALA A 40 15.94 9.00 5.18
N ALA A 41 14.62 9.26 5.26
CA ALA A 41 13.92 10.17 4.36
C ALA A 41 14.44 11.62 4.44
N LEU A 42 14.71 12.13 5.65
CA LEU A 42 15.25 13.48 5.84
C LEU A 42 16.70 13.60 5.33
N ILE A 43 17.53 12.57 5.55
CA ILE A 43 18.90 12.54 5.03
C ILE A 43 18.87 12.48 3.50
N ALA A 44 18.04 11.61 2.92
CA ALA A 44 17.88 11.51 1.47
C ALA A 44 17.35 12.81 0.85
N LEU A 45 16.40 13.49 1.50
CA LEU A 45 15.94 14.81 1.09
C LEU A 45 17.08 15.85 1.12
N THR A 46 17.92 15.81 2.15
CA THR A 46 19.08 16.70 2.26
C THR A 46 20.10 16.44 1.16
N VAL A 47 20.37 15.16 0.86
CA VAL A 47 21.22 14.75 -0.26
C VAL A 47 20.62 15.17 -1.60
N ALA A 48 19.32 14.96 -1.81
CA ALA A 48 18.62 15.43 -3.01
C ALA A 48 18.69 16.94 -3.18
N PHE A 49 18.57 17.69 -2.09
CA PHE A 49 18.73 19.15 -2.13
C PHE A 49 20.16 19.54 -2.52
N GLY A 50 21.17 18.88 -1.96
CA GLY A 50 22.56 19.09 -2.36
C GLY A 50 22.79 18.78 -3.85
N VAL A 51 22.30 17.63 -4.33
CA VAL A 51 22.41 17.24 -5.75
C VAL A 51 21.67 18.21 -6.66
N ALA A 52 20.46 18.63 -6.27
CA ALA A 52 19.65 19.57 -7.06
C ALA A 52 20.34 20.93 -7.20
N VAL A 53 20.89 21.47 -6.11
CA VAL A 53 21.49 22.81 -6.09
C VAL A 53 22.89 22.81 -6.70
N PHE A 54 23.77 21.91 -6.25
CA PHE A 54 25.17 21.92 -6.64
C PHE A 54 25.44 21.11 -7.92
N GLY A 55 24.75 19.99 -8.11
CA GLY A 55 24.90 19.17 -9.33
C GLY A 55 24.05 19.70 -10.47
N PHE A 56 22.75 19.87 -10.24
CA PHE A 56 21.78 20.22 -11.28
C PHE A 56 21.56 21.72 -11.46
N THR A 57 22.30 22.56 -10.71
CA THR A 57 22.27 24.03 -10.82
C THR A 57 20.91 24.68 -10.51
N MET A 58 20.03 23.97 -9.79
CA MET A 58 18.74 24.51 -9.37
C MET A 58 18.96 25.66 -8.36
N PRO A 59 18.34 26.83 -8.54
CA PRO A 59 18.41 27.91 -7.55
C PRO A 59 17.88 27.42 -6.20
N TRP A 60 18.67 27.55 -5.14
CA TRP A 60 18.37 26.99 -3.82
C TRP A 60 17.00 27.42 -3.27
N LYS A 61 16.57 28.66 -3.53
CA LYS A 61 15.24 29.17 -3.14
C LYS A 61 14.10 28.39 -3.79
N MET A 62 14.26 28.02 -5.07
CA MET A 62 13.28 27.17 -5.78
C MET A 62 13.30 25.76 -5.21
N GLY A 63 14.48 25.22 -4.89
CA GLY A 63 14.62 23.91 -4.24
C GLY A 63 13.87 23.82 -2.90
N VAL A 64 14.05 24.82 -2.02
CA VAL A 64 13.36 24.87 -0.73
C VAL A 64 11.84 24.94 -0.93
N ARG A 65 11.37 25.78 -1.86
CA ARG A 65 9.94 25.91 -2.17
C ARG A 65 9.35 24.63 -2.76
N ALA A 66 10.10 23.90 -3.59
CA ALA A 66 9.68 22.62 -4.13
C ALA A 66 9.57 21.57 -3.02
N ALA A 67 10.54 21.51 -2.11
CA ALA A 67 10.50 20.63 -0.95
C ALA A 67 9.31 20.97 -0.01
N VAL A 68 9.06 22.24 0.26
CA VAL A 68 7.91 22.68 1.07
C VAL A 68 6.58 22.32 0.40
N LEU A 69 6.44 22.57 -0.90
CA LEU A 69 5.25 22.16 -1.66
C LEU A 69 5.01 20.66 -1.51
N GLY A 70 6.04 19.85 -1.74
CA GLY A 70 5.98 18.40 -1.57
C GLY A 70 5.55 18.03 -0.15
N GLY A 71 6.20 18.59 0.87
CA GLY A 71 5.86 18.35 2.28
C GLY A 71 4.39 18.66 2.61
N LEU A 72 3.85 19.78 2.11
CA LEU A 72 2.44 20.15 2.30
C LEU A 72 1.50 19.18 1.58
N THR A 73 1.83 18.79 0.33
CA THR A 73 1.05 17.79 -0.43
C THR A 73 1.12 16.39 0.15
N GLY A 74 2.16 16.07 0.94
CA GLY A 74 2.23 14.86 1.75
C GLY A 74 1.41 14.96 3.02
N LEU A 75 1.54 16.05 3.78
CA LEU A 75 0.94 16.15 5.11
C LEU A 75 -0.59 16.23 5.08
N PHE A 76 -1.16 17.02 4.16
CA PHE A 76 -2.60 17.29 4.16
C PHE A 76 -3.44 16.24 3.43
N PRO A 77 -3.22 15.89 2.15
CA PRO A 77 -3.96 14.80 1.53
C PRO A 77 -3.69 13.42 2.16
N ILE A 78 -2.41 13.05 2.34
CA ILE A 78 -2.01 11.69 2.70
C ILE A 78 -1.88 11.53 4.21
N GLY A 79 -1.14 12.42 4.88
CA GLY A 79 -0.97 12.40 6.33
C GLY A 79 -2.30 12.49 7.09
N TRP A 80 -3.26 13.26 6.56
CA TRP A 80 -4.61 13.37 7.11
C TRP A 80 -5.41 12.06 7.03
N ILE A 81 -5.27 11.29 5.94
CA ILE A 81 -5.86 9.95 5.83
C ILE A 81 -5.29 9.05 6.92
N VAL A 82 -3.95 8.95 7.00
CA VAL A 82 -3.24 8.08 7.94
C VAL A 82 -3.61 8.40 9.40
N LEU A 83 -3.62 9.68 9.77
CA LEU A 83 -3.96 10.13 11.12
C LEU A 83 -5.38 9.70 11.52
N ASN A 84 -6.37 9.97 10.66
CA ASN A 84 -7.78 9.75 11.00
C ASN A 84 -8.18 8.27 10.95
N VAL A 85 -7.57 7.47 10.07
CA VAL A 85 -7.76 6.01 10.06
C VAL A 85 -7.21 5.39 11.33
N ILE A 86 -5.99 5.73 11.73
CA ILE A 86 -5.37 5.16 12.93
C ILE A 86 -6.15 5.58 14.17
N PHE A 87 -6.74 6.78 14.16
CA PHE A 87 -7.67 7.21 15.21
C PHE A 87 -8.90 6.30 15.29
N LEU A 88 -9.60 6.05 14.17
CA LEU A 88 -10.73 5.11 14.14
C LEU A 88 -10.32 3.70 14.61
N HIS A 89 -9.24 3.17 14.05
CA HIS A 89 -8.72 1.86 14.42
C HIS A 89 -8.46 1.77 15.92
N ARG A 90 -7.82 2.79 16.51
CA ARG A 90 -7.55 2.85 17.94
C ARG A 90 -8.83 2.79 18.77
N LEU A 91 -9.88 3.52 18.40
CA LEU A 91 -11.18 3.45 19.09
C LEU A 91 -11.77 2.03 19.06
N THR A 92 -11.65 1.32 17.93
CA THR A 92 -12.16 -0.06 17.81
C THR A 92 -11.37 -1.08 18.61
N VAL A 93 -10.06 -0.86 18.76
CA VAL A 93 -9.18 -1.71 19.59
C VAL A 93 -9.42 -1.44 21.08
N GLU A 94 -9.49 -0.17 21.49
CA GLU A 94 -9.69 0.23 22.89
C GLU A 94 -11.04 -0.27 23.47
N ASN A 95 -12.09 -0.37 22.64
CA ASN A 95 -13.40 -0.91 23.05
C ASN A 95 -13.53 -2.43 22.89
N GLY A 96 -12.49 -3.12 22.40
CA GLY A 96 -12.51 -4.57 22.20
C GLY A 96 -13.38 -5.07 21.02
N SER A 97 -14.09 -4.19 20.31
CA SER A 97 -14.87 -4.54 19.11
C SER A 97 -14.01 -5.25 18.06
N PHE A 98 -12.76 -4.81 17.91
CA PHE A 98 -11.80 -5.44 17.01
C PHE A 98 -11.54 -6.92 17.34
N ALA A 99 -11.36 -7.26 18.62
CA ALA A 99 -11.12 -8.65 19.04
C ALA A 99 -12.32 -9.56 18.77
N ILE A 100 -13.54 -9.01 18.81
CA ILE A 100 -14.77 -9.74 18.47
C ILE A 100 -14.79 -10.06 16.97
N LEU A 101 -14.41 -9.12 16.10
CA LEU A 101 -14.28 -9.36 14.65
C LEU A 101 -13.30 -10.49 14.34
N GLN A 102 -12.12 -10.47 14.95
CA GLN A 102 -11.10 -11.50 14.73
C GLN A 102 -11.61 -12.90 15.09
N LYS A 103 -12.26 -13.04 16.25
CA LYS A 103 -12.80 -14.33 16.72
C LYS A 103 -13.96 -14.82 15.85
N SER A 104 -14.83 -13.90 15.38
CA SER A 104 -15.94 -14.23 14.50
C SER A 104 -15.46 -14.86 13.19
N ILE A 105 -14.38 -14.35 12.61
CA ILE A 105 -13.87 -14.82 11.30
C ILE A 105 -13.15 -16.16 11.46
N ALA A 106 -12.36 -16.30 12.51
CA ALA A 106 -11.65 -17.53 12.82
C ALA A 106 -12.59 -18.73 13.07
N GLY A 107 -13.82 -18.48 13.54
CA GLY A 107 -14.81 -19.50 13.87
C GLY A 107 -15.70 -19.97 12.71
N VAL A 108 -15.54 -19.43 11.49
CA VAL A 108 -16.44 -19.74 10.35
C VAL A 108 -16.31 -21.17 9.86
N THR A 109 -15.10 -21.73 9.86
CA THR A 109 -14.80 -23.06 9.30
C THR A 109 -13.72 -23.76 10.13
N SER A 110 -13.73 -25.09 10.12
CA SER A 110 -12.72 -25.94 10.76
C SER A 110 -11.56 -26.31 9.82
N ASP A 111 -11.70 -26.10 8.50
CA ASP A 111 -10.64 -26.38 7.52
C ASP A 111 -9.58 -25.27 7.52
N ARG A 112 -8.32 -25.63 7.75
CA ARG A 112 -7.19 -24.69 7.85
C ARG A 112 -6.93 -23.94 6.55
N ARG A 113 -7.15 -24.56 5.39
CA ARG A 113 -6.95 -23.91 4.09
C ARG A 113 -7.99 -22.79 3.90
N LEU A 114 -9.24 -23.06 4.27
CA LEU A 114 -10.32 -22.07 4.20
C LEU A 114 -10.17 -20.97 5.26
N GLN A 115 -9.72 -21.31 6.47
CA GLN A 115 -9.35 -20.31 7.48
C GLN A 115 -8.24 -19.39 6.96
N LEU A 116 -7.24 -19.94 6.26
CA LEU A 116 -6.17 -19.15 5.66
C LEU A 116 -6.71 -18.15 4.63
N LEU A 117 -7.65 -18.56 3.76
CA LEU A 117 -8.30 -17.63 2.81
C LEU A 117 -9.11 -16.53 3.51
N LEU A 118 -9.88 -16.88 4.54
CA LEU A 118 -10.71 -15.92 5.27
C LEU A 118 -9.84 -14.93 6.05
N VAL A 119 -8.82 -15.42 6.76
CA VAL A 119 -7.99 -14.62 7.65
C VAL A 119 -6.89 -13.88 6.88
N ALA A 120 -6.00 -14.59 6.18
CA ALA A 120 -4.82 -13.97 5.58
C ALA A 120 -5.16 -13.19 4.31
N PHE A 121 -6.00 -13.75 3.44
CA PHE A 121 -6.33 -13.11 2.16
C PHE A 121 -7.47 -12.09 2.32
N CYS A 122 -8.67 -12.49 2.72
CA CYS A 122 -9.81 -11.58 2.76
C CYS A 122 -9.70 -10.54 3.89
N PHE A 123 -9.61 -10.99 5.13
CA PHE A 123 -9.54 -10.11 6.28
C PHE A 123 -8.23 -9.32 6.35
N GLY A 124 -7.11 -9.94 5.97
CA GLY A 124 -5.84 -9.23 5.78
C GLY A 124 -5.96 -8.09 4.77
N ALA A 125 -6.53 -8.34 3.59
CA ALA A 125 -6.72 -7.29 2.58
C ALA A 125 -7.67 -6.18 3.03
N PHE A 126 -8.69 -6.49 3.83
CA PHE A 126 -9.53 -5.47 4.46
C PHE A 126 -8.70 -4.51 5.34
N PHE A 127 -7.78 -5.05 6.14
CA PHE A 127 -6.90 -4.23 6.97
C PHE A 127 -5.82 -3.51 6.17
N GLU A 128 -5.33 -4.06 5.07
CA GLU A 128 -4.38 -3.35 4.21
C GLU A 128 -5.08 -2.15 3.57
N GLY A 129 -6.27 -2.37 3.02
CA GLY A 129 -7.12 -1.32 2.46
C GLY A 129 -7.49 -0.24 3.48
N ALA A 130 -7.85 -0.63 4.69
CA ALA A 130 -8.29 0.32 5.71
C ALA A 130 -7.11 1.03 6.40
N ALA A 131 -6.14 0.27 6.93
CA ALA A 131 -5.06 0.77 7.79
C ALA A 131 -3.69 0.79 7.12
N GLY A 132 -3.33 -0.26 6.39
CA GLY A 132 -2.02 -0.43 5.76
C GLY A 132 -0.85 -0.56 6.75
N PHE A 133 0.36 -0.26 6.28
CA PHE A 133 1.61 -0.15 7.07
C PHE A 133 2.01 -1.42 7.86
N GLY A 134 1.76 -2.61 7.30
CA GLY A 134 2.17 -3.88 7.90
C GLY A 134 1.26 -4.35 9.06
N THR A 135 0.27 -3.54 9.44
CA THR A 135 -0.81 -3.94 10.37
C THR A 135 -1.48 -5.27 9.96
N PRO A 136 -1.79 -5.52 8.67
CA PRO A 136 -2.45 -6.75 8.26
C PRO A 136 -1.63 -7.99 8.59
N VAL A 137 -0.33 -7.97 8.25
CA VAL A 137 0.57 -9.10 8.46
C VAL A 137 0.71 -9.43 9.94
N ALA A 138 0.79 -8.42 10.80
CA ALA A 138 0.81 -8.63 12.26
C ALA A 138 -0.49 -9.28 12.74
N VAL A 139 -1.63 -8.72 12.33
CA VAL A 139 -2.96 -9.15 12.76
C VAL A 139 -3.25 -10.57 12.29
N THR A 140 -3.05 -10.86 11.01
CA THR A 140 -3.31 -12.18 10.43
C THR A 140 -2.31 -13.21 10.95
N GLY A 141 -1.03 -12.85 11.10
CA GLY A 141 0.00 -13.71 11.67
C GLY A 141 -0.36 -14.16 13.09
N ALA A 142 -0.76 -13.22 13.96
CA ALA A 142 -1.18 -13.53 15.33
C ALA A 142 -2.44 -14.41 15.37
N ILE A 143 -3.42 -14.17 14.50
CA ILE A 143 -4.63 -15.01 14.41
C ILE A 143 -4.27 -16.43 13.95
N LEU A 144 -3.42 -16.57 12.93
CA LEU A 144 -2.98 -17.88 12.43
C LEU A 144 -2.20 -18.67 13.48
N ILE A 145 -1.33 -18.02 14.27
CA ILE A 145 -0.70 -18.65 15.44
C ILE A 145 -1.74 -19.11 16.46
N GLY A 146 -2.72 -18.25 16.79
CA GLY A 146 -3.81 -18.61 17.69
C GLY A 146 -4.66 -19.78 17.19
N LEU A 147 -4.70 -19.97 15.86
CA LEU A 147 -5.34 -21.11 15.21
C LEU A 147 -4.45 -22.36 15.19
N GLY A 148 -3.15 -22.27 15.51
CA GLY A 148 -2.22 -23.39 15.62
C GLY A 148 -1.30 -23.59 14.42
N PHE A 149 -1.23 -22.62 13.50
CA PHE A 149 -0.24 -22.63 12.40
C PHE A 149 1.18 -22.56 12.94
N SER A 150 2.12 -23.22 12.26
CA SER A 150 3.54 -23.06 12.58
C SER A 150 3.94 -21.58 12.38
N PRO A 151 4.92 -21.06 13.14
CA PRO A 151 5.32 -19.65 13.00
C PRO A 151 5.76 -19.27 11.60
N LEU A 152 6.43 -20.18 10.89
CA LEU A 152 6.80 -19.98 9.49
C LEU A 152 5.59 -19.92 8.55
N ALA A 153 4.61 -20.82 8.76
CA ALA A 153 3.36 -20.79 8.00
C ALA A 153 2.59 -19.50 8.26
N ALA A 154 2.39 -19.13 9.53
CA ALA A 154 1.63 -17.95 9.92
C ALA A 154 2.25 -16.65 9.38
N SER A 155 3.57 -16.49 9.53
CA SER A 155 4.29 -15.30 9.04
C SER A 155 4.39 -15.28 7.52
N GLY A 156 4.91 -16.34 6.90
CA GLY A 156 5.16 -16.42 5.47
C GLY A 156 3.89 -16.37 4.62
N LEU A 157 2.83 -17.09 5.01
CA LEU A 157 1.56 -17.09 4.27
C LEU A 157 0.82 -15.76 4.44
N SER A 158 0.92 -15.10 5.60
CA SER A 158 0.39 -13.73 5.77
C SER A 158 1.09 -12.73 4.86
N LEU A 159 2.41 -12.83 4.71
CA LEU A 159 3.18 -11.97 3.79
C LEU A 159 2.79 -12.18 2.33
N ILE A 160 2.64 -13.45 1.90
CA ILE A 160 2.21 -13.78 0.53
C ILE A 160 0.80 -13.26 0.28
N ALA A 161 -0.15 -13.48 1.21
CA ALA A 161 -1.53 -13.07 1.06
C ALA A 161 -1.69 -11.53 0.99
N ASN A 162 -0.82 -10.78 1.67
CA ASN A 162 -0.85 -9.32 1.66
C ASN A 162 -0.42 -8.69 0.31
N THR A 163 -0.20 -9.46 -0.74
CA THR A 163 0.25 -8.96 -2.06
C THR A 163 -0.86 -8.76 -3.10
N ALA A 164 -2.12 -9.05 -2.79
CA ALA A 164 -3.23 -8.60 -3.64
C ALA A 164 -3.67 -7.14 -3.41
N PRO A 165 -3.72 -6.63 -2.16
CA PRO A 165 -4.30 -5.31 -1.87
C PRO A 165 -3.34 -4.11 -2.05
N VAL A 166 -2.07 -4.23 -1.67
CA VAL A 166 -1.19 -3.10 -1.28
C VAL A 166 -1.22 -1.83 -2.14
N ALA A 167 -1.43 -1.90 -3.46
CA ALA A 167 -1.52 -0.70 -4.32
C ALA A 167 -2.65 0.25 -3.88
N TYR A 168 -3.73 -0.27 -3.31
CA TYR A 168 -4.84 0.52 -2.78
C TYR A 168 -4.87 0.56 -1.24
N GLY A 169 -3.77 0.12 -0.61
CA GLY A 169 -3.61 0.14 0.84
C GLY A 169 -3.72 1.55 1.42
N ALA A 170 -4.10 1.62 2.69
CA ALA A 170 -4.35 2.88 3.41
C ALA A 170 -5.24 3.84 2.60
N LEU A 171 -6.35 3.31 2.10
CA LEU A 171 -7.37 4.00 1.30
C LEU A 171 -6.79 4.69 0.05
N GLY A 172 -6.05 3.93 -0.76
CA GLY A 172 -5.53 4.40 -2.04
C GLY A 172 -4.32 5.33 -1.95
N THR A 173 -3.69 5.44 -0.78
CA THR A 173 -2.55 6.33 -0.56
C THR A 173 -1.40 6.13 -1.57
N PRO A 174 -1.01 4.90 -1.96
CA PRO A 174 0.04 4.71 -2.96
C PRO A 174 -0.28 5.33 -4.32
N ILE A 175 -1.50 5.13 -4.83
CA ILE A 175 -1.96 5.69 -6.11
C ILE A 175 -2.11 7.21 -6.04
N VAL A 176 -2.68 7.74 -4.96
CA VAL A 176 -2.81 9.19 -4.75
C VAL A 176 -1.43 9.86 -4.73
N THR A 177 -0.47 9.23 -4.06
CA THR A 177 0.92 9.70 -4.00
C THR A 177 1.60 9.63 -5.36
N LEU A 178 1.40 8.52 -6.09
CA LEU A 178 1.90 8.36 -7.45
C LEU A 178 1.40 9.49 -8.37
N GLY A 179 0.12 9.84 -8.29
CA GLY A 179 -0.45 10.98 -9.03
C GLY A 179 0.19 12.31 -8.61
N ALA A 180 0.41 12.54 -7.32
CA ALA A 180 1.03 13.76 -6.82
C ALA A 180 2.46 13.96 -7.36
N VAL A 181 3.27 12.90 -7.43
CA VAL A 181 4.67 13.00 -7.91
C VAL A 181 4.76 12.98 -9.44
N THR A 182 3.92 12.21 -10.13
CA THR A 182 3.93 12.16 -11.61
C THR A 182 3.21 13.35 -12.26
N GLY A 183 2.30 13.99 -11.51
CA GLY A 183 1.33 14.96 -12.05
C GLY A 183 0.25 14.32 -12.93
N LEU A 184 0.09 13.00 -12.89
CA LEU A 184 -0.98 12.27 -13.58
C LEU A 184 -2.22 12.18 -12.69
N ASP A 185 -3.39 11.98 -13.32
CA ASP A 185 -4.66 11.85 -12.59
C ASP A 185 -4.69 10.56 -11.74
N PRO A 186 -4.88 10.66 -10.41
CA PRO A 186 -5.00 9.50 -9.53
C PRO A 186 -6.13 8.53 -9.91
N ILE A 187 -7.22 9.02 -10.51
CA ILE A 187 -8.33 8.15 -10.92
C ILE A 187 -7.88 7.27 -12.10
N ALA A 188 -7.25 7.85 -13.12
CA ALA A 188 -6.71 7.09 -14.24
C ALA A 188 -5.60 6.12 -13.83
N LEU A 189 -4.68 6.53 -12.94
CA LEU A 189 -3.65 5.65 -12.38
C LEU A 189 -4.27 4.48 -11.61
N GLY A 190 -5.27 4.75 -10.77
CA GLY A 190 -6.00 3.73 -10.04
C GLY A 190 -6.71 2.76 -10.97
N ALA A 191 -7.43 3.27 -11.97
CA ALA A 191 -8.09 2.42 -12.96
C ALA A 191 -7.10 1.54 -13.73
N MET A 192 -5.92 2.05 -14.08
CA MET A 192 -4.90 1.30 -14.80
C MET A 192 -4.27 0.19 -13.94
N ALA A 193 -3.89 0.48 -12.69
CA ALA A 193 -3.48 -0.56 -11.74
C ALA A 193 -4.60 -1.59 -11.55
N GLY A 194 -5.86 -1.13 -11.58
CA GLY A 194 -7.09 -1.92 -11.52
C GLY A 194 -7.35 -2.78 -12.74
N ARG A 195 -6.59 -2.61 -13.83
CA ARG A 195 -6.58 -3.47 -15.02
C ARG A 195 -5.39 -4.44 -15.03
N GLN A 196 -4.49 -4.33 -14.07
CA GLN A 196 -3.33 -5.20 -13.90
C GLN A 196 -3.54 -6.18 -12.74
N LEU A 197 -3.87 -5.65 -11.56
CA LEU A 197 -3.96 -6.42 -10.32
C LEU A 197 -5.07 -7.48 -10.27
N PRO A 198 -6.25 -7.35 -10.90
CA PRO A 198 -7.29 -8.38 -10.81
C PRO A 198 -6.84 -9.78 -11.25
N PHE A 199 -5.95 -9.89 -12.24
CA PHE A 199 -5.38 -11.19 -12.64
C PHE A 199 -4.60 -11.83 -11.48
N PHE A 200 -3.83 -11.02 -10.76
CA PHE A 200 -3.06 -11.45 -9.59
C PHE A 200 -3.96 -11.67 -8.37
N SER A 201 -5.02 -10.89 -8.20
CA SER A 201 -6.01 -11.11 -7.14
C SER A 201 -6.74 -12.43 -7.27
N VAL A 202 -6.93 -12.95 -8.50
CA VAL A 202 -7.40 -14.33 -8.71
C VAL A 202 -6.27 -15.32 -8.48
N LEU A 203 -5.06 -15.06 -8.99
CA LEU A 203 -3.92 -15.99 -8.89
C LEU A 203 -3.43 -16.21 -7.45
N VAL A 204 -3.36 -15.17 -6.64
CA VAL A 204 -2.74 -15.18 -5.30
C VAL A 204 -3.43 -16.16 -4.34
N PRO A 205 -4.77 -16.25 -4.24
CA PRO A 205 -5.43 -17.30 -3.47
C PRO A 205 -5.04 -18.72 -3.88
N PHE A 206 -4.95 -19.00 -5.18
CA PHE A 206 -4.50 -20.32 -5.67
C PHE A 206 -3.05 -20.56 -5.27
N TRP A 207 -2.20 -19.57 -5.50
CA TRP A 207 -0.79 -19.62 -5.15
C TRP A 207 -0.59 -19.87 -3.64
N LEU A 208 -1.33 -19.14 -2.80
CA LEU A 208 -1.31 -19.24 -1.35
C LEU A 208 -1.66 -20.66 -0.87
N ILE A 209 -2.71 -21.27 -1.41
CA ILE A 209 -3.10 -22.64 -1.03
C ILE A 209 -2.14 -23.69 -1.60
N VAL A 210 -1.58 -23.49 -2.79
CA VAL A 210 -0.55 -24.39 -3.32
C VAL A 210 0.69 -24.36 -2.42
N VAL A 211 1.12 -23.19 -1.94
CA VAL A 211 2.24 -23.07 -1.00
C VAL A 211 1.93 -23.73 0.35
N PHE A 212 0.70 -23.62 0.84
CA PHE A 212 0.31 -24.19 2.13
C PHE A 212 0.06 -25.72 2.10
N ALA A 213 -0.79 -26.17 1.17
CA ALA A 213 -1.36 -27.52 1.12
C ALA A 213 -0.97 -28.33 -0.13
N GLY A 214 -0.10 -27.78 -0.99
CA GLY A 214 0.28 -28.40 -2.25
C GLY A 214 -0.83 -28.33 -3.32
N PHE A 215 -0.48 -28.72 -4.56
CA PHE A 215 -1.40 -28.65 -5.69
C PHE A 215 -2.65 -29.53 -5.51
N LYS A 216 -2.48 -30.76 -4.97
CA LYS A 216 -3.61 -31.65 -4.67
C LYS A 216 -4.53 -31.06 -3.60
N GLY A 217 -3.97 -30.49 -2.53
CA GLY A 217 -4.75 -29.84 -1.47
C GLY A 217 -5.49 -28.59 -1.94
N MET A 218 -4.94 -27.86 -2.92
CA MET A 218 -5.62 -26.75 -3.59
C MET A 218 -6.79 -27.25 -4.45
N LEU A 219 -6.59 -28.31 -5.25
CA LEU A 219 -7.64 -28.89 -6.08
C LEU A 219 -8.84 -29.40 -5.27
N GLU A 220 -8.66 -29.86 -4.03
CA GLU A 220 -9.80 -30.26 -3.19
C GLU A 220 -10.71 -29.08 -2.81
N ILE A 221 -10.20 -27.84 -2.83
CA ILE A 221 -10.94 -26.63 -2.43
C ILE A 221 -10.98 -25.55 -3.51
N TRP A 222 -10.62 -25.88 -4.75
CA TRP A 222 -10.55 -24.92 -5.85
C TRP A 222 -11.82 -24.08 -6.03
N PRO A 223 -13.06 -24.57 -5.78
CA PRO A 223 -14.24 -23.73 -5.91
C PRO A 223 -14.23 -22.59 -4.89
N ALA A 224 -13.86 -22.86 -3.64
CA ALA A 224 -13.77 -21.84 -2.60
C ALA A 224 -12.65 -20.83 -2.87
N VAL A 225 -11.51 -21.31 -3.38
CA VAL A 225 -10.37 -20.46 -3.78
C VAL A 225 -10.78 -19.53 -4.92
N LEU A 226 -11.48 -20.07 -5.93
CA LEU A 226 -11.98 -19.28 -7.06
C LEU A 226 -13.00 -18.24 -6.61
N VAL A 227 -13.93 -18.61 -5.72
CA VAL A 227 -14.91 -17.68 -5.15
C VAL A 227 -14.19 -16.53 -4.44
N ALA A 228 -13.19 -16.82 -3.60
CA ALA A 228 -12.41 -15.78 -2.93
C ALA A 228 -11.67 -14.86 -3.94
N GLY A 229 -10.95 -15.45 -4.89
CA GLY A 229 -10.18 -14.68 -5.87
C GLY A 229 -11.05 -13.82 -6.80
N VAL A 230 -12.11 -14.39 -7.37
CA VAL A 230 -13.00 -13.67 -8.30
C VAL A 230 -13.85 -12.63 -7.57
N ALA A 231 -14.39 -12.96 -6.39
CA ALA A 231 -15.16 -12.02 -5.60
C ALA A 231 -14.32 -10.88 -5.00
N PHE A 232 -12.98 -11.03 -4.97
CA PHE A 232 -12.07 -9.93 -4.71
C PHE A 232 -11.76 -9.14 -6.00
N ALA A 233 -11.35 -9.83 -7.06
CA ALA A 233 -10.88 -9.24 -8.32
C ALA A 233 -11.95 -8.42 -9.05
N ALA A 234 -13.21 -8.88 -9.07
CA ALA A 234 -14.28 -8.18 -9.77
C ALA A 234 -14.63 -6.82 -9.13
N PRO A 235 -14.92 -6.72 -7.81
CA PRO A 235 -15.07 -5.42 -7.17
C PRO A 235 -13.80 -4.58 -7.21
N GLN A 236 -12.60 -5.20 -7.12
CA GLN A 236 -11.33 -4.48 -7.26
C GLN A 236 -11.27 -3.73 -8.61
N PHE A 237 -11.60 -4.41 -9.70
CA PHE A 237 -11.68 -3.81 -11.04
C PHE A 237 -12.78 -2.73 -11.12
N LEU A 238 -13.99 -3.02 -10.64
CA LEU A 238 -15.12 -2.10 -10.77
C LEU A 238 -14.90 -0.81 -9.96
N VAL A 239 -14.49 -0.91 -8.70
CA VAL A 239 -14.30 0.27 -7.84
C VAL A 239 -13.14 1.12 -8.34
N SER A 240 -12.03 0.51 -8.75
CA SER A 240 -10.87 1.24 -9.28
C SER A 240 -11.17 1.97 -10.59
N ASN A 241 -11.99 1.40 -11.49
CA ASN A 241 -12.31 2.00 -12.78
C ASN A 241 -13.44 3.03 -12.73
N TYR A 242 -14.39 2.92 -11.78
CA TYR A 242 -15.59 3.76 -11.77
C TYR A 242 -15.72 4.70 -10.57
N HIS A 243 -14.96 4.50 -9.48
CA HIS A 243 -15.02 5.36 -8.29
C HIS A 243 -13.66 6.01 -7.99
N GLY A 244 -12.60 5.20 -8.00
CA GLY A 244 -11.23 5.64 -7.77
C GLY A 244 -10.51 4.76 -6.74
N PRO A 245 -9.27 5.15 -6.35
CA PRO A 245 -8.37 4.27 -5.61
C PRO A 245 -8.71 4.09 -4.11
N TRP A 246 -9.59 4.92 -3.54
CA TRP A 246 -9.71 5.03 -2.08
C TRP A 246 -10.38 3.86 -1.36
N LEU A 247 -11.31 3.16 -2.03
CA LEU A 247 -12.13 2.12 -1.39
C LEU A 247 -11.92 0.73 -1.99
N VAL A 248 -11.01 0.60 -2.94
CA VAL A 248 -10.86 -0.57 -3.79
C VAL A 248 -10.69 -1.84 -2.96
N ASP A 249 -9.68 -1.89 -2.09
CA ASP A 249 -9.40 -3.10 -1.28
C ASP A 249 -10.43 -3.34 -0.18
N VAL A 250 -10.94 -2.27 0.44
CA VAL A 250 -11.94 -2.40 1.50
C VAL A 250 -13.22 -3.02 0.96
N VAL A 251 -13.70 -2.56 -0.21
CA VAL A 251 -14.88 -3.14 -0.84
C VAL A 251 -14.59 -4.54 -1.37
N ALA A 252 -13.47 -4.74 -2.07
CA ALA A 252 -13.08 -6.04 -2.62
C ALA A 252 -12.95 -7.13 -1.56
N SER A 253 -12.30 -6.81 -0.44
CA SER A 253 -12.13 -7.75 0.69
C SER A 253 -13.44 -8.09 1.39
N LEU A 254 -14.34 -7.11 1.61
CA LEU A 254 -15.64 -7.35 2.24
C LEU A 254 -16.55 -8.20 1.35
N VAL A 255 -16.58 -7.92 0.04
CA VAL A 255 -17.34 -8.73 -0.92
C VAL A 255 -16.76 -10.14 -1.01
N SER A 256 -15.43 -10.28 -1.12
CA SER A 256 -14.76 -11.57 -1.12
C SER A 256 -15.07 -12.40 0.13
N MET A 257 -14.94 -11.78 1.30
CA MET A 257 -15.24 -12.44 2.57
C MET A 257 -16.70 -12.83 2.67
N GLY A 258 -17.63 -11.94 2.30
CA GLY A 258 -19.07 -12.22 2.31
C GLY A 258 -19.44 -13.37 1.37
N CYS A 259 -18.96 -13.34 0.13
CA CYS A 259 -19.18 -14.40 -0.86
C CYS A 259 -18.58 -15.73 -0.39
N LEU A 260 -17.36 -15.74 0.16
CA LEU A 260 -16.74 -16.94 0.66
C LEU A 260 -17.52 -17.51 1.86
N VAL A 261 -17.91 -16.69 2.83
CA VAL A 261 -18.71 -17.14 3.98
C VAL A 261 -20.06 -17.70 3.53
N LEU A 262 -20.75 -17.05 2.60
CA LEU A 262 -22.03 -17.54 2.06
C LEU A 262 -21.87 -18.84 1.28
N PHE A 263 -20.82 -18.95 0.47
CA PHE A 263 -20.50 -20.17 -0.27
C PHE A 263 -20.22 -21.35 0.67
N LEU A 264 -19.48 -21.12 1.76
CA LEU A 264 -19.19 -22.15 2.77
C LEU A 264 -20.41 -22.58 3.59
N ARG A 265 -21.55 -21.89 3.50
CA ARG A 265 -22.82 -22.38 4.08
C ARG A 265 -23.48 -23.47 3.25
N VAL A 266 -23.24 -23.47 1.94
CA VAL A 266 -23.84 -24.43 1.00
C VAL A 266 -22.85 -25.46 0.50
N TRP A 267 -21.55 -25.19 0.62
CA TRP A 267 -20.49 -26.06 0.16
C TRP A 267 -19.48 -26.34 1.28
N SER A 268 -19.07 -27.60 1.40
CA SER A 268 -18.03 -28.06 2.32
C SER A 268 -17.02 -28.93 1.57
N PRO A 269 -15.72 -28.87 1.94
CA PRO A 269 -14.72 -29.74 1.33
C PRO A 269 -15.01 -31.21 1.66
N ALA A 270 -14.79 -32.09 0.68
CA ALA A 270 -14.97 -33.54 0.87
C ALA A 270 -14.03 -34.11 1.95
N ARG A 271 -12.86 -33.51 2.11
CA ARG A 271 -11.89 -33.83 3.16
C ARG A 271 -11.54 -32.56 3.92
N ILE A 272 -11.82 -32.55 5.22
CA ILE A 272 -11.45 -31.45 6.11
C ILE A 272 -9.95 -31.52 6.41
N TRP A 273 -9.23 -30.44 6.10
CA TRP A 273 -7.81 -30.33 6.38
C TRP A 273 -7.57 -29.63 7.71
N THR A 274 -7.22 -30.41 8.75
CA THR A 274 -6.98 -29.89 10.10
C THR A 274 -5.51 -29.60 10.40
N ASN A 275 -4.58 -30.15 9.61
CA ASN A 275 -3.14 -29.99 9.81
C ASN A 275 -2.72 -28.53 9.52
N PRO A 276 -2.13 -27.84 10.51
CA PRO A 276 -1.77 -26.43 10.37
C PRO A 276 -0.30 -26.19 9.94
N SER A 277 0.46 -27.25 9.69
CA SER A 277 1.85 -27.18 9.19
C SER A 277 1.93 -27.14 7.66
N LEU A 278 3.00 -26.53 7.13
CA LEU A 278 3.28 -26.48 5.69
C LEU A 278 3.51 -27.89 5.12
N VAL A 279 2.97 -28.18 3.94
CA VAL A 279 3.22 -29.44 3.24
C VAL A 279 4.70 -29.59 2.90
N GLY A 280 5.26 -30.77 3.19
CA GLY A 280 6.66 -31.10 2.91
C GLY A 280 7.66 -30.51 3.91
N ARG A 281 7.20 -29.86 4.97
CA ARG A 281 8.06 -29.43 6.09
C ARG A 281 7.58 -30.01 7.40
N THR A 282 8.46 -30.74 8.09
CA THR A 282 8.32 -31.04 9.51
C THR A 282 8.79 -29.81 10.30
N ASP A 283 8.05 -28.70 10.17
CA ASP A 283 8.26 -27.59 11.08
C ASP A 283 7.94 -28.08 12.49
N VAL A 284 8.75 -27.70 13.48
CA VAL A 284 8.45 -27.93 14.89
C VAL A 284 7.11 -27.25 15.17
N SER A 285 6.03 -28.03 15.17
CA SER A 285 4.76 -27.57 15.72
C SER A 285 5.07 -27.10 17.12
N VAL A 286 4.71 -25.85 17.40
CA VAL A 286 4.96 -25.25 18.70
C VAL A 286 4.30 -26.19 19.72
N SER A 287 5.13 -26.83 20.56
CA SER A 287 4.64 -27.61 21.70
C SER A 287 3.62 -26.77 22.45
N SER A 288 2.55 -27.40 22.91
CA SER A 288 1.45 -26.77 23.65
C SER A 288 1.90 -25.81 24.76
N ALA A 289 3.14 -25.95 25.26
CA ALA A 289 3.80 -25.04 26.19
C ALA A 289 4.06 -23.61 25.65
N ALA A 290 4.40 -23.43 24.37
CA ALA A 290 4.65 -22.09 23.80
C ALA A 290 3.36 -21.40 23.26
N LEU A 291 2.28 -22.17 23.07
CA LEU A 291 0.92 -21.62 22.94
C LEU A 291 0.40 -20.98 24.25
N VAL A 292 0.88 -21.45 25.40
CA VAL A 292 0.54 -20.89 26.72
C VAL A 292 1.27 -19.57 26.99
N THR A 293 2.54 -19.44 26.56
CA THR A 293 3.29 -18.17 26.68
C THR A 293 2.80 -17.11 25.69
N ALA A 294 2.44 -17.47 24.45
CA ALA A 294 1.83 -16.53 23.50
C ALA A 294 0.46 -16.00 23.96
N ARG A 295 -0.30 -16.77 24.75
CA ARG A 295 -1.51 -16.29 25.44
C ARG A 295 -1.21 -15.40 26.66
N GLY A 296 -0.02 -15.52 27.25
CA GLY A 296 0.40 -14.75 28.43
C GLY A 296 1.03 -13.39 28.12
N GLU A 297 1.65 -13.24 26.94
CA GLU A 297 2.35 -12.00 26.53
C GLU A 297 1.57 -11.12 25.54
N ALA A 298 0.46 -11.62 24.97
CA ALA A 298 -0.54 -10.73 24.42
C ALA A 298 -1.11 -9.91 25.60
N ASN A 299 -0.83 -8.60 25.62
CA ASN A 299 -1.30 -7.66 26.65
C ASN A 299 -2.70 -8.07 27.14
N PRO A 300 -2.92 -8.24 28.46
CA PRO A 300 -4.24 -8.57 28.96
C PRO A 300 -5.21 -7.48 28.46
N PRO A 301 -6.42 -7.84 27.98
CA PRO A 301 -7.45 -6.84 27.78
C PRO A 301 -7.57 -6.08 29.10
N GLY A 302 -7.49 -4.75 29.02
CA GLY A 302 -7.58 -3.88 30.20
C GLY A 302 -8.73 -4.33 31.11
N ARG A 303 -8.46 -4.38 32.41
CA ARG A 303 -9.43 -4.71 33.46
C ARG A 303 -10.76 -3.99 33.16
N GLY A 304 -11.78 -4.74 32.76
CA GLY A 304 -13.14 -4.24 32.58
C GLY A 304 -13.92 -4.72 31.36
N VAL A 305 -13.30 -5.37 30.37
CA VAL A 305 -14.07 -5.85 29.20
C VAL A 305 -14.68 -7.22 29.51
N ALA A 306 -15.99 -7.25 29.74
CA ALA A 306 -16.76 -8.49 29.84
C ALA A 306 -16.39 -9.41 28.66
N GLN A 307 -16.19 -10.71 28.93
CA GLN A 307 -15.97 -11.71 27.89
C GLN A 307 -17.25 -11.86 27.05
N VAL A 308 -17.46 -10.96 26.09
CA VAL A 308 -18.52 -11.10 25.09
C VAL A 308 -18.10 -12.25 24.17
N SER A 309 -18.85 -13.35 24.19
CA SER A 309 -18.54 -14.51 23.36
C SER A 309 -18.74 -14.16 21.88
N ALA A 310 -17.85 -14.66 21.04
CA ALA A 310 -17.93 -14.48 19.58
C ALA A 310 -19.17 -15.12 18.92
N THR A 311 -20.00 -15.80 19.72
CA THR A 311 -21.27 -16.42 19.32
C THR A 311 -22.47 -15.48 19.39
N ASP A 312 -22.35 -14.30 20.02
CA ASP A 312 -23.41 -13.29 20.00
C ASP A 312 -23.41 -12.53 18.66
N ARG A 313 -24.40 -12.85 17.81
CA ARG A 313 -24.62 -12.18 16.51
C ARG A 313 -24.77 -10.67 16.66
N GLY A 314 -25.34 -10.19 17.77
CA GLY A 314 -25.50 -8.75 18.04
C GLY A 314 -24.16 -8.07 18.30
N ALA A 315 -23.26 -8.73 19.03
CA ALA A 315 -21.91 -8.22 19.29
C ALA A 315 -21.06 -8.16 18.01
N VAL A 316 -21.14 -9.20 17.17
CA VAL A 316 -20.43 -9.22 15.87
C VAL A 316 -20.97 -8.12 14.94
N ALA A 317 -22.29 -7.94 14.86
CA ALA A 317 -22.89 -6.88 14.07
C ALA A 317 -22.42 -5.49 14.54
N LYS A 318 -22.46 -5.22 15.85
CA LYS A 318 -21.96 -3.96 16.44
C LYS A 318 -20.48 -3.72 16.13
N ALA A 319 -19.66 -4.79 16.14
CA ALA A 319 -18.24 -4.66 15.87
C ALA A 319 -17.92 -4.27 14.41
N TRP A 320 -18.82 -4.59 13.46
CA TRP A 320 -18.71 -4.17 12.05
C TRP A 320 -19.14 -2.73 11.79
N VAL A 321 -19.96 -2.14 12.66
CA VAL A 321 -20.56 -0.81 12.43
C VAL A 321 -19.53 0.29 12.13
N PRO A 322 -18.41 0.44 12.87
CA PRO A 322 -17.43 1.49 12.60
C PRO A 322 -16.85 1.43 11.17
N TRP A 323 -16.64 0.22 10.67
CA TRP A 323 -16.08 -0.02 9.34
C TRP A 323 -17.11 0.22 8.24
N ILE A 324 -18.37 -0.11 8.49
CA ILE A 324 -19.47 0.20 7.56
C ILE A 324 -19.66 1.72 7.45
N ILE A 325 -19.66 2.44 8.58
CA ILE A 325 -19.74 3.90 8.60
C ILE A 325 -18.59 4.51 7.80
N LEU A 326 -17.36 4.03 8.02
CA LEU A 326 -16.18 4.44 7.26
C LEU A 326 -16.39 4.25 5.75
N CYS A 327 -16.82 3.06 5.32
CA CYS A 327 -17.05 2.76 3.91
C CYS A 327 -18.07 3.74 3.30
N VAL A 328 -19.20 3.96 3.97
CA VAL A 328 -20.27 4.85 3.48
C VAL A 328 -19.77 6.29 3.38
N CYS A 329 -19.12 6.82 4.43
CA CYS A 329 -18.61 8.19 4.43
C CYS A 329 -17.61 8.42 3.30
N VAL A 330 -16.62 7.53 3.15
CA VAL A 330 -15.61 7.66 2.08
C VAL A 330 -16.25 7.49 0.70
N PHE A 331 -17.24 6.61 0.56
CA PHE A 331 -17.92 6.39 -0.72
C PHE A 331 -18.63 7.66 -1.17
N VAL A 332 -19.37 8.31 -0.27
CA VAL A 332 -20.06 9.59 -0.54
C VAL A 332 -19.04 10.68 -0.89
N TRP A 333 -17.97 10.83 -0.11
CA TRP A 333 -16.92 11.84 -0.35
C TRP A 333 -16.17 11.65 -1.67
N GLY A 334 -16.07 10.42 -2.15
CA GLY A 334 -15.41 10.11 -3.42
C GLY A 334 -16.17 10.61 -4.65
N THR A 335 -17.50 10.79 -4.54
CA THR A 335 -18.37 11.17 -5.67
C THR A 335 -18.22 12.62 -6.11
N GLU A 336 -18.33 12.87 -7.42
CA GLU A 336 -18.37 14.22 -7.98
C GLU A 336 -19.58 15.02 -7.48
N SER A 337 -20.70 14.35 -7.21
CA SER A 337 -21.91 14.95 -6.64
C SER A 337 -21.66 15.60 -5.29
N PHE A 338 -20.75 15.06 -4.48
CA PHE A 338 -20.33 15.67 -3.23
C PHE A 338 -19.21 16.70 -3.44
N LYS A 339 -18.18 16.36 -4.24
CA LYS A 339 -17.00 17.21 -4.41
C LYS A 339 -17.32 18.55 -5.07
N LYS A 340 -18.12 18.58 -6.13
CA LYS A 340 -18.42 19.81 -6.88
C LYS A 340 -19.03 20.93 -6.03
N PRO A 341 -20.15 20.71 -5.30
CA PRO A 341 -20.75 21.77 -4.50
C PRO A 341 -19.86 22.19 -3.31
N VAL A 342 -19.16 21.25 -2.69
CA VAL A 342 -18.29 21.56 -1.54
C VAL A 342 -17.01 22.29 -1.96
N ASN A 343 -16.42 21.93 -3.10
CA ASN A 343 -15.28 22.66 -3.66
C ASN A 343 -15.67 24.07 -4.12
N ALA A 344 -16.91 24.28 -4.56
CA ALA A 344 -17.41 25.63 -4.85
C ALA A 344 -17.49 26.50 -3.58
N LEU A 345 -17.72 25.89 -2.41
CA LEU A 345 -17.73 26.59 -1.12
C LEU A 345 -16.32 26.88 -0.60
N TYR A 346 -15.40 25.91 -0.68
CA TYR A 346 -14.06 26.05 -0.11
C TYR A 346 -13.02 25.20 -0.86
N PHE A 347 -12.32 25.82 -1.82
CA PHE A 347 -11.19 25.22 -2.52
C PHE A 347 -10.08 26.25 -2.83
N PRO A 348 -9.44 26.82 -1.80
CA PRO A 348 -8.36 27.76 -2.02
C PRO A 348 -7.17 27.09 -2.72
N LYS A 349 -6.70 27.74 -3.78
CA LYS A 349 -5.51 27.37 -4.54
C LYS A 349 -4.40 28.36 -4.20
N PHE A 350 -3.27 27.85 -3.75
CA PHE A 350 -2.13 28.67 -3.38
C PHE A 350 -0.98 28.44 -4.37
N PRO A 351 -0.81 29.30 -5.39
CA PRO A 351 0.38 29.29 -6.23
C PRO A 351 1.61 29.53 -5.36
N ILE A 352 2.62 28.66 -5.46
CA ILE A 352 3.83 28.84 -4.66
C ILE A 352 4.67 29.95 -5.29
N GLU A 353 4.69 31.10 -4.62
CA GLU A 353 5.42 32.28 -5.08
C GLU A 353 6.88 31.96 -5.35
N GLY A 354 7.34 32.35 -6.55
CA GLY A 354 8.69 32.12 -7.00
C GLY A 354 9.07 30.63 -7.19
N LEU A 355 8.08 29.78 -7.45
CA LEU A 355 8.21 28.45 -8.03
C LEU A 355 7.21 28.25 -9.18
N HIS A 356 5.96 28.69 -9.01
CA HIS A 356 4.87 28.53 -9.97
C HIS A 356 5.23 29.10 -11.35
N ASN A 357 5.21 28.25 -12.39
CA ASN A 357 5.52 28.61 -13.78
C ASN A 357 6.91 29.25 -13.98
N LEU A 358 7.85 29.05 -13.04
CA LEU A 358 9.22 29.57 -13.16
C LEU A 358 10.26 28.51 -13.53
N ILE A 359 9.86 27.25 -13.58
CA ILE A 359 10.68 26.11 -14.00
C ILE A 359 10.22 25.67 -15.39
N GLN A 360 11.16 25.55 -16.32
CA GLN A 360 10.95 25.07 -17.67
C GLN A 360 11.47 23.64 -17.81
N LYS A 361 10.59 22.72 -18.20
CA LYS A 361 10.98 21.45 -18.79
C LYS A 361 11.41 21.70 -20.23
N VAL A 362 12.50 21.08 -20.65
CA VAL A 362 13.11 21.28 -21.96
C VAL A 362 13.26 19.93 -22.70
N PRO A 363 13.50 19.93 -24.03
CA PRO A 363 13.88 18.70 -24.73
C PRO A 363 15.14 18.06 -24.12
N PRO A 364 15.29 16.73 -24.12
CA PRO A 364 14.43 15.72 -24.77
C PRO A 364 13.21 15.30 -23.96
N VAL A 365 13.10 15.67 -22.68
CA VAL A 365 12.04 15.20 -21.76
C VAL A 365 10.65 15.64 -22.21
N VAL A 366 10.55 16.87 -22.73
CA VAL A 366 9.33 17.38 -23.37
C VAL A 366 9.64 17.82 -24.80
N PRO A 367 8.75 17.57 -25.79
CA PRO A 367 9.00 17.97 -27.18
C PRO A 367 9.12 19.49 -27.36
N LYS A 368 8.38 20.26 -26.55
CA LYS A 368 8.39 21.72 -26.53
C LYS A 368 8.62 22.20 -25.11
N GLU A 369 9.34 23.31 -24.95
CA GLU A 369 9.53 23.94 -23.64
C GLU A 369 8.17 24.20 -22.98
N THR A 370 7.98 23.63 -21.78
CA THR A 370 6.74 23.71 -21.02
C THR A 370 7.03 24.19 -19.60
N LEU A 371 6.14 25.04 -19.09
CA LEU A 371 6.25 25.59 -17.74
C LEU A 371 5.64 24.63 -16.74
N GLU A 372 6.37 24.36 -15.67
CA GLU A 372 5.90 23.51 -14.58
C GLU A 372 5.05 24.32 -13.61
N ALA A 373 3.76 24.00 -13.54
CA ALA A 373 2.85 24.60 -12.57
C ALA A 373 3.20 24.13 -11.15
N ALA A 374 3.21 25.05 -10.19
CA ALA A 374 3.41 24.74 -8.77
C ALA A 374 2.29 25.40 -7.93
N VAL A 375 1.22 24.65 -7.68
CA VAL A 375 0.03 25.14 -6.94
C VAL A 375 -0.30 24.14 -5.85
N PHE A 376 -0.37 24.61 -4.61
CA PHE A 376 -0.91 23.82 -3.50
C PHE A 376 -2.43 23.97 -3.47
N ASN A 377 -3.14 22.87 -3.69
CA ASN A 377 -4.59 22.82 -3.64
C ASN A 377 -5.04 22.39 -2.24
N PHE A 378 -5.69 23.27 -1.49
CA PHE A 378 -6.08 22.99 -0.12
C PHE A 378 -7.59 22.69 0.00
N ASN A 379 -7.98 21.48 -0.40
CA ASN A 379 -9.37 20.99 -0.39
C ASN A 379 -9.77 20.24 0.89
N ILE A 380 -9.45 20.77 2.07
CA ILE A 380 -9.63 20.02 3.33
C ILE A 380 -11.04 19.44 3.52
N LEU A 381 -12.10 20.14 3.07
CA LEU A 381 -13.47 19.65 3.22
C LEU A 381 -13.78 18.43 2.34
N THR A 382 -13.19 18.35 1.14
CA THR A 382 -13.40 17.23 0.21
C THR A 382 -12.29 16.19 0.26
N MET A 383 -11.24 16.39 1.07
CA MET A 383 -10.19 15.40 1.27
C MET A 383 -10.78 14.14 1.89
N THR A 384 -10.34 12.98 1.42
CA THR A 384 -10.74 11.67 1.95
C THR A 384 -10.51 11.57 3.46
N GLY A 385 -9.42 12.14 3.99
CA GLY A 385 -9.14 12.16 5.42
C GLY A 385 -10.25 12.81 6.27
N THR A 386 -11.01 13.76 5.73
CA THR A 386 -12.12 14.42 6.44
C THR A 386 -13.35 13.52 6.53
N ALA A 387 -13.64 12.73 5.49
CA ALA A 387 -14.66 11.68 5.55
C ALA A 387 -14.35 10.66 6.65
N ILE A 388 -13.07 10.30 6.78
CA ILE A 388 -12.60 9.34 7.77
C ILE A 388 -12.69 9.91 9.18
N LEU A 389 -12.34 11.19 9.37
CA LEU A 389 -12.51 11.86 10.66
C LEU A 389 -13.98 11.88 11.08
N LEU A 390 -14.87 12.24 10.16
CA LEU A 390 -16.31 12.23 10.42
C LEU A 390 -16.80 10.82 10.76
N ALA A 391 -16.40 9.82 9.98
CA ALA A 391 -16.72 8.43 10.25
C ALA A 391 -16.21 7.98 11.62
N ALA A 392 -15.01 8.40 12.01
CA ALA A 392 -14.41 8.06 13.29
C ALA A 392 -15.15 8.69 14.47
N VAL A 393 -15.57 9.95 14.33
CA VAL A 393 -16.37 10.66 15.35
C VAL A 393 -17.75 10.02 15.49
N VAL A 394 -18.46 9.79 14.39
CA VAL A 394 -19.78 9.13 14.40
C VAL A 394 -19.67 7.72 15.00
N SER A 395 -18.67 6.94 14.57
CA SER A 395 -18.42 5.61 15.10
C SER A 395 -18.06 5.64 16.58
N GLY A 396 -17.29 6.63 17.02
CA GLY A 396 -16.94 6.84 18.42
C GLY A 396 -18.18 7.02 19.29
N PHE A 397 -19.12 7.85 18.86
CA PHE A 397 -20.41 8.02 19.56
C PHE A 397 -21.23 6.72 19.57
N VAL A 398 -21.31 6.00 18.45
CA VAL A 398 -22.02 4.71 18.37
C VAL A 398 -21.40 3.66 19.29
N MET A 399 -20.07 3.69 19.48
CA MET A 399 -19.34 2.83 20.41
C MET A 399 -19.43 3.28 21.87
N GLY A 400 -20.07 4.43 22.17
CA GLY A 400 -20.26 4.93 23.52
C GLY A 400 -19.14 5.83 24.06
N TYR A 401 -18.22 6.29 23.21
CA TYR A 401 -17.17 7.22 23.63
C TYR A 401 -17.71 8.64 23.84
N GLY A 402 -17.30 9.29 24.93
CA GLY A 402 -17.56 10.71 25.16
C GLY A 402 -16.64 11.63 24.32
N PRO A 403 -17.03 12.88 24.01
CA PRO A 403 -16.22 13.82 23.22
C PRO A 403 -14.80 14.01 23.74
N TRP A 404 -14.64 14.10 25.07
CA TRP A 404 -13.34 14.29 25.71
C TRP A 404 -12.43 13.04 25.60
N GLN A 405 -13.02 11.84 25.69
CA GLN A 405 -12.28 10.60 25.51
C GLN A 405 -11.76 10.49 24.06
N MET A 406 -12.61 10.85 23.09
CA MET A 406 -12.22 10.91 21.69
C MET A 406 -11.11 11.92 21.44
N LEU A 407 -11.20 13.13 21.99
CA LEU A 407 -10.15 14.16 21.83
C LEU A 407 -8.81 13.71 22.45
N LYS A 408 -8.85 13.10 23.64
CA LYS A 408 -7.67 12.53 24.30
C LYS A 408 -7.07 11.39 23.46
N SER A 409 -7.91 10.52 22.91
CA SER A 409 -7.47 9.43 22.02
C SER A 409 -6.87 9.99 20.72
N TYR A 410 -7.46 11.05 20.14
CA TYR A 410 -6.93 11.74 18.96
C TYR A 410 -5.55 12.34 19.22
N GLY A 411 -5.35 13.06 20.33
CA GLY A 411 -4.04 13.60 20.71
C GLY A 411 -2.98 12.52 20.92
N ARG A 412 -3.35 11.39 21.54
CA ARG A 412 -2.47 10.21 21.64
C ARG A 412 -2.15 9.62 20.27
N THR A 413 -3.12 9.55 19.37
CA THR A 413 -2.91 9.08 18.00
C THR A 413 -1.92 9.98 17.27
N LEU A 414 -2.07 11.30 17.33
CA LEU A 414 -1.12 12.25 16.74
C LEU A 414 0.32 11.99 17.23
N PHE A 415 0.50 11.76 18.53
CA PHE A 415 1.81 11.44 19.08
C PHE A 415 2.37 10.12 18.54
N VAL A 416 1.53 9.09 18.39
CA VAL A 416 1.94 7.78 17.84
C VAL A 416 2.36 7.91 16.37
N VAL A 417 1.58 8.64 15.56
CA VAL A 417 1.79 8.70 14.10
C VAL A 417 2.78 9.78 13.66
N ARG A 418 3.28 10.64 14.57
CA ARG A 418 4.15 11.78 14.24
C ARG A 418 5.34 11.42 13.34
N ASN A 419 5.98 10.28 13.61
CA ASN A 419 7.15 9.85 12.84
C ASN A 419 6.73 9.43 11.43
N SER A 420 5.58 8.78 11.28
CA SER A 420 5.01 8.43 9.97
C SER A 420 4.63 9.69 9.18
N LEU A 421 4.05 10.71 9.83
CA LEU A 421 3.73 11.99 9.20
C LEU A 421 4.99 12.72 8.70
N ILE A 422 6.06 12.72 9.50
CA ILE A 422 7.37 13.28 9.10
C ILE A 422 7.93 12.52 7.90
N THR A 423 7.89 11.17 7.92
CA THR A 423 8.34 10.37 6.78
C THR A 423 7.55 10.73 5.52
N ILE A 424 6.21 10.75 5.58
CA ILE A 424 5.36 11.07 4.42
C ILE A 424 5.69 12.46 3.88
N ALA A 425 5.79 13.47 4.76
CA ALA A 425 6.15 14.83 4.34
C ALA A 425 7.54 14.89 3.70
N ALA A 426 8.55 14.24 4.30
CA ALA A 426 9.93 14.21 3.79
C ALA A 426 10.03 13.46 2.45
N MET A 427 9.29 12.37 2.29
CA MET A 427 9.25 11.61 1.04
C MET A 427 8.58 12.41 -0.07
N LEU A 428 7.42 13.01 0.16
CA LEU A 428 6.78 13.84 -0.87
C LEU A 428 7.61 15.10 -1.17
N ALA A 429 8.28 15.67 -0.17
CA ALA A 429 9.27 16.73 -0.39
C ALA A 429 10.41 16.26 -1.30
N LEU A 430 10.95 15.05 -1.07
CA LEU A 430 12.00 14.45 -1.89
C LEU A 430 11.53 14.25 -3.33
N GLY A 431 10.42 13.54 -3.57
CA GLY A 431 9.93 13.29 -4.92
C GLY A 431 9.51 14.55 -5.67
N THR A 432 8.95 15.55 -4.95
CA THR A 432 8.66 16.85 -5.56
C THR A 432 9.95 17.57 -5.92
N LEU A 433 10.94 17.61 -5.02
CA LEU A 433 12.22 18.25 -5.27
C LEU A 433 12.94 17.63 -6.47
N THR A 434 13.04 16.31 -6.56
CA THR A 434 13.72 15.62 -7.66
C THR A 434 13.00 15.74 -9.00
N ARG A 435 11.66 15.80 -8.98
CA ARG A 435 10.86 16.15 -10.16
C ARG A 435 11.14 17.56 -10.67
N TYR A 436 11.05 18.56 -9.78
CA TYR A 436 11.21 19.96 -10.18
C TYR A 436 12.66 20.30 -10.54
N SER A 437 13.65 19.62 -9.95
CA SER A 437 15.07 19.81 -10.28
C SER A 437 15.53 19.07 -11.54
N GLY A 438 14.72 18.16 -12.10
CA GLY A 438 15.08 17.36 -13.27
C GLY A 438 15.95 16.13 -12.95
N VAL A 439 16.21 15.84 -11.67
CA VAL A 439 16.95 14.65 -11.23
C VAL A 439 16.25 13.36 -11.66
N ASP A 440 14.92 13.28 -11.47
CA ASP A 440 14.12 12.11 -11.91
C ASP A 440 14.19 11.93 -13.43
N ALA A 441 14.26 13.03 -14.16
CA ALA A 441 14.27 13.02 -15.60
C ALA A 441 15.60 12.50 -16.17
N THR A 442 16.73 12.80 -15.54
CA THR A 442 18.02 12.18 -15.88
C THR A 442 17.98 10.68 -15.72
N LEU A 443 17.41 10.17 -14.61
CA LEU A 443 17.24 8.74 -14.43
C LEU A 443 16.29 8.17 -15.49
N GLY A 444 15.16 8.83 -15.74
CA GLY A 444 14.18 8.42 -16.73
C GLY A 444 14.77 8.27 -18.13
N LEU A 445 15.63 9.21 -18.55
CA LEU A 445 16.34 9.17 -19.83
C LEU A 445 17.29 7.97 -19.93
N THR A 446 18.02 7.67 -18.86
CA THR A 446 18.91 6.50 -18.83
C THR A 446 18.13 5.20 -18.85
N PHE A 447 17.04 5.09 -18.08
CA PHE A 447 16.20 3.89 -18.06
C PHE A 447 15.44 3.67 -19.38
N ALA A 448 15.14 4.73 -20.13
CA ALA A 448 14.56 4.62 -21.47
C ALA A 448 15.49 3.85 -22.44
N GLN A 449 16.80 3.78 -22.17
CA GLN A 449 17.74 2.99 -22.96
C GLN A 449 17.48 1.47 -22.89
N ALA A 450 16.69 1.00 -21.90
CA ALA A 450 16.24 -0.40 -21.84
C ALA A 450 15.32 -0.77 -23.04
N GLY A 451 14.78 0.22 -23.76
CA GLY A 451 14.07 0.02 -25.01
C GLY A 451 12.85 -0.87 -24.86
N PHE A 452 12.73 -1.86 -25.73
CA PHE A 452 11.61 -2.80 -25.77
C PHE A 452 11.32 -3.48 -24.43
N PHE A 453 12.35 -3.84 -23.65
CA PHE A 453 12.20 -4.55 -22.38
C PHE A 453 11.84 -3.65 -21.20
N TYR A 454 11.75 -2.34 -21.41
CA TYR A 454 11.45 -1.39 -20.35
C TYR A 454 10.19 -1.72 -19.54
N PRO A 455 9.03 -2.09 -20.13
CA PRO A 455 7.84 -2.43 -19.34
C PRO A 455 8.03 -3.59 -18.36
N PHE A 456 8.86 -4.57 -18.71
CA PHE A 456 9.20 -5.67 -17.81
C PHE A 456 10.05 -5.18 -16.63
N PHE A 457 11.11 -4.41 -16.93
CA PHE A 457 11.98 -3.85 -15.90
C PHE A 457 11.29 -2.78 -15.05
N ALA A 458 10.29 -2.07 -15.60
CA ALA A 458 9.46 -1.11 -14.87
C ALA A 458 8.72 -1.78 -13.70
N ALA A 459 8.19 -2.99 -13.91
CA ALA A 459 7.56 -3.77 -12.83
C ALA A 459 8.59 -4.19 -11.78
N LEU A 460 9.78 -4.63 -12.20
CA LEU A 460 10.87 -5.00 -11.29
C LEU A 460 11.45 -3.80 -10.53
N LEU A 461 11.44 -2.61 -11.12
CA LEU A 461 11.87 -1.37 -10.46
C LEU A 461 10.90 -1.02 -9.33
N GLY A 462 9.59 -1.11 -9.60
CA GLY A 462 8.55 -0.97 -8.58
C GLY A 462 8.74 -1.99 -7.45
N TRP A 463 8.90 -3.26 -7.80
CA TRP A 463 9.18 -4.37 -6.87
C TRP A 463 10.39 -4.09 -5.98
N LEU A 464 11.51 -3.67 -6.57
CA LEU A 464 12.75 -3.36 -5.84
C LEU A 464 12.53 -2.20 -4.87
N GLY A 465 11.82 -1.16 -5.32
CA GLY A 465 11.49 -0.01 -4.48
C GLY A 465 10.71 -0.40 -3.24
N VAL A 466 9.70 -1.26 -3.36
CA VAL A 466 8.91 -1.72 -2.20
C VAL A 466 9.68 -2.71 -1.35
N ALA A 467 10.43 -3.63 -1.96
CA ALA A 467 11.25 -4.60 -1.22
C ALA A 467 12.24 -3.91 -0.27
N LEU A 468 12.80 -2.77 -0.69
CA LEU A 468 13.79 -2.02 0.10
C LEU A 468 13.13 -1.02 1.06
N THR A 469 12.07 -0.34 0.64
CA THR A 469 11.42 0.70 1.46
C THR A 469 10.35 0.17 2.41
N GLY A 470 9.79 -1.00 2.12
CA GLY A 470 8.61 -1.54 2.79
C GLY A 470 7.34 -0.73 2.53
N SER A 471 7.27 0.12 1.50
CA SER A 471 6.07 0.89 1.20
C SER A 471 5.90 1.17 -0.29
N ASP A 472 4.74 0.83 -0.82
CA ASP A 472 4.40 1.15 -2.21
C ASP A 472 4.25 2.65 -2.44
N THR A 473 3.77 3.37 -1.42
CA THR A 473 3.80 4.84 -1.41
C THR A 473 5.22 5.37 -1.55
N ALA A 474 6.16 4.79 -0.80
CA ALA A 474 7.56 5.20 -0.84
C ALA A 474 8.20 4.90 -2.22
N SER A 475 7.95 3.72 -2.76
CA SER A 475 8.41 3.33 -4.11
C SER A 475 7.85 4.27 -5.19
N ASN A 476 6.57 4.59 -5.13
CA ASN A 476 5.92 5.51 -6.08
C ASN A 476 6.51 6.92 -6.02
N VAL A 477 6.87 7.41 -4.84
CA VAL A 477 7.59 8.69 -4.70
C VAL A 477 8.95 8.66 -5.40
N LEU A 478 9.70 7.56 -5.24
CA LEU A 478 11.06 7.46 -5.74
C LEU A 478 11.13 7.25 -7.24
N PHE A 479 10.21 6.46 -7.79
CA PHE A 479 10.31 5.97 -9.16
C PHE A 479 9.16 6.43 -10.06
N GLY A 480 8.07 6.97 -9.52
CA GLY A 480 6.92 7.38 -10.33
C GLY A 480 7.26 8.45 -11.38
N GLY A 481 8.00 9.49 -10.98
CA GLY A 481 8.45 10.54 -11.90
C GLY A 481 9.34 9.98 -13.03
N LEU A 482 10.31 9.14 -12.67
CA LEU A 482 11.17 8.41 -13.61
C LEU A 482 10.34 7.58 -14.60
N GLN A 483 9.37 6.80 -14.10
CA GLN A 483 8.52 5.92 -14.91
C GLN A 483 7.74 6.68 -15.97
N LYS A 484 7.21 7.84 -15.59
CA LYS A 484 6.55 8.76 -16.53
C LYS A 484 7.52 9.23 -17.63
N VAL A 485 8.71 9.71 -17.25
CA VAL A 485 9.67 10.24 -18.23
C VAL A 485 10.13 9.15 -19.19
N SER A 486 10.51 7.97 -18.70
CA SER A 486 10.92 6.87 -19.57
C SER A 486 9.80 6.42 -20.52
N ALA A 487 8.55 6.41 -20.05
CA ALA A 487 7.40 6.10 -20.91
C ALA A 487 7.27 7.09 -22.07
N GLU A 488 7.36 8.39 -21.78
CA GLU A 488 7.28 9.46 -22.77
C GLU A 488 8.40 9.34 -23.81
N GLN A 489 9.62 8.98 -23.40
CA GLN A 489 10.76 8.75 -24.31
C GLN A 489 10.58 7.53 -25.21
N LEU A 490 9.90 6.50 -24.72
CA LEU A 490 9.66 5.25 -25.44
C LEU A 490 8.35 5.24 -26.24
N GLY A 491 7.57 6.33 -26.19
CA GLY A 491 6.24 6.40 -26.82
C GLY A 491 5.21 5.47 -26.16
N LEU A 492 5.42 5.10 -24.90
CA LEU A 492 4.51 4.28 -24.11
C LEU A 492 3.53 5.17 -23.32
N SER A 493 2.39 4.61 -22.89
CA SER A 493 1.47 5.34 -22.00
C SER A 493 2.15 5.65 -20.66
N PRO A 494 2.23 6.93 -20.24
CA PRO A 494 2.78 7.30 -18.95
C PRO A 494 1.94 6.78 -17.79
N ILE A 495 0.62 6.68 -17.98
CA ILE A 495 -0.30 6.09 -17.00
C ILE A 495 -0.01 4.60 -16.82
N LEU A 496 0.24 3.87 -17.91
CA LEU A 496 0.58 2.44 -17.87
C LEU A 496 1.87 2.19 -17.09
N MET A 497 2.95 2.90 -17.42
CA MET A 497 4.26 2.67 -16.77
C MET A 497 4.26 3.16 -15.32
N ALA A 498 3.65 4.31 -15.03
CA ALA A 498 3.52 4.79 -13.66
C ALA A 498 2.68 3.81 -12.80
N ALA A 499 1.53 3.35 -13.28
CA ALA A 499 0.71 2.37 -12.56
C ALA A 499 1.43 1.03 -12.37
N THR A 500 2.22 0.61 -13.36
CA THR A 500 3.08 -0.59 -13.29
C THR A 500 4.08 -0.51 -12.13
N ASN A 501 4.59 0.68 -11.80
CA ASN A 501 5.46 0.85 -10.64
C ASN A 501 4.78 0.40 -9.34
N SER A 502 3.52 0.79 -9.16
CA SER A 502 2.71 0.38 -8.02
C SER A 502 2.37 -1.11 -8.09
N SER A 503 1.83 -1.59 -9.22
CA SER A 503 1.44 -3.00 -9.39
C SER A 503 2.61 -3.98 -9.22
N GLY A 504 3.79 -3.64 -9.72
CA GLY A 504 5.02 -4.42 -9.50
C GLY A 504 5.53 -4.29 -8.06
N GLY A 505 5.43 -3.09 -7.49
CA GLY A 505 5.78 -2.79 -6.10
C GLY A 505 5.05 -3.64 -5.09
N VAL A 506 3.75 -3.87 -5.30
CA VAL A 506 2.95 -4.77 -4.48
C VAL A 506 3.60 -6.15 -4.28
N MET A 507 4.24 -6.70 -5.31
CA MET A 507 4.90 -8.01 -5.24
C MET A 507 6.16 -7.98 -4.36
N GLY A 508 6.80 -6.82 -4.22
CA GLY A 508 7.98 -6.61 -3.38
C GLY A 508 7.66 -6.53 -1.89
N LYS A 509 6.39 -6.25 -1.54
CA LYS A 509 5.94 -6.09 -0.14
C LYS A 509 6.24 -7.33 0.71
N MET A 510 6.08 -8.53 0.16
CA MET A 510 6.25 -9.76 0.96
C MET A 510 7.70 -9.97 1.42
N ILE A 511 8.70 -9.44 0.71
CA ILE A 511 10.13 -9.59 1.05
C ILE A 511 10.69 -8.38 1.78
N ASP A 512 9.84 -7.39 2.08
CA ASP A 512 10.31 -6.17 2.72
C ASP A 512 10.70 -6.43 4.18
N ALA A 513 11.85 -5.89 4.60
CA ALA A 513 12.42 -6.16 5.91
C ALA A 513 11.47 -5.74 7.05
N GLN A 514 10.71 -4.66 6.87
CA GLN A 514 9.78 -4.16 7.89
C GLN A 514 8.63 -5.14 8.10
N SER A 515 7.98 -5.59 7.02
CA SER A 515 6.88 -6.56 7.09
C SER A 515 7.36 -7.91 7.64
N ILE A 516 8.58 -8.33 7.31
CA ILE A 516 9.17 -9.56 7.85
C ILE A 516 9.39 -9.45 9.37
N VAL A 517 9.94 -8.34 9.85
CA VAL A 517 10.14 -8.10 11.30
C VAL A 517 8.81 -7.99 12.03
N VAL A 518 7.83 -7.34 11.42
CA VAL A 518 6.47 -7.25 11.97
C VAL A 518 5.83 -8.64 12.03
N ALA A 519 6.01 -9.46 11.00
CA ALA A 519 5.53 -10.84 10.98
C ALA A 519 6.22 -11.68 12.06
N SER A 520 7.55 -11.64 12.16
CA SER A 520 8.31 -12.42 13.15
C SER A 520 7.92 -12.04 14.58
N THR A 521 7.74 -10.75 14.84
CA THR A 521 7.30 -10.22 16.14
C THR A 521 5.88 -10.67 16.46
N ALA A 522 4.94 -10.55 15.51
CA ALA A 522 3.55 -10.94 15.73
C ALA A 522 3.37 -12.45 15.92
N THR A 523 4.26 -13.26 15.36
CA THR A 523 4.28 -14.71 15.53
C THR A 523 5.18 -15.20 16.66
N ASN A 524 5.77 -14.29 17.45
CA ASN A 524 6.75 -14.60 18.50
C ASN A 524 7.92 -15.50 18.03
N TRP A 525 8.40 -15.28 16.81
CA TRP A 525 9.45 -16.06 16.16
C TRP A 525 10.67 -15.21 15.82
N PHE A 526 11.16 -14.51 16.84
CA PHE A 526 12.29 -13.58 16.76
C PHE A 526 13.57 -14.25 16.27
N GLY A 527 14.39 -13.53 15.51
CA GLY A 527 15.69 -14.01 15.04
C GLY A 527 15.64 -14.99 13.86
N HIS A 528 14.43 -15.29 13.36
CA HIS A 528 14.20 -16.20 12.23
C HIS A 528 13.78 -15.44 10.95
N GLU A 529 13.97 -14.12 10.90
CA GLU A 529 13.61 -13.25 9.77
C GLU A 529 14.26 -13.73 8.46
N GLY A 530 15.50 -14.20 8.53
CA GLY A 530 16.21 -14.74 7.36
C GLY A 530 15.59 -16.01 6.80
N VAL A 531 14.94 -16.84 7.63
CA VAL A 531 14.21 -18.04 7.19
C VAL A 531 12.91 -17.63 6.50
N ILE A 532 12.19 -16.67 7.08
CA ILE A 532 10.98 -16.09 6.47
C ILE A 532 11.33 -15.49 5.10
N LEU A 533 12.36 -14.63 5.03
CA LEU A 533 12.81 -14.00 3.78
C LEU A 533 13.10 -15.05 2.69
N ARG A 534 13.93 -16.06 2.99
CA ARG A 534 14.27 -17.12 2.03
C ARG A 534 13.04 -17.91 1.57
N PHE A 535 12.04 -18.04 2.44
CA PHE A 535 10.79 -18.70 2.09
C PHE A 535 9.95 -17.85 1.12
N VAL A 536 9.81 -16.54 1.34
CA VAL A 536 8.95 -15.69 0.49
C VAL A 536 9.66 -15.14 -0.77
N PHE A 537 11.00 -15.11 -0.79
CA PHE A 537 11.79 -14.48 -1.85
C PHE A 537 11.45 -14.95 -3.27
N TRP A 538 11.42 -16.27 -3.47
CA TRP A 538 11.15 -16.85 -4.79
C TRP A 538 9.72 -16.60 -5.27
N HIS A 539 8.76 -16.56 -4.34
CA HIS A 539 7.37 -16.23 -4.67
C HIS A 539 7.25 -14.77 -5.11
N SER A 540 7.96 -13.87 -4.44
CA SER A 540 7.98 -12.43 -4.74
C SER A 540 8.52 -12.14 -6.14
N ILE A 541 9.70 -12.65 -6.47
CA ILE A 541 10.32 -12.40 -7.79
C ILE A 541 9.53 -13.06 -8.93
N ALA A 542 8.93 -14.23 -8.69
CA ALA A 542 8.09 -14.91 -9.67
C ALA A 542 6.83 -14.08 -9.99
N LEU A 543 6.11 -13.62 -8.96
CA LEU A 543 4.93 -12.78 -9.14
C LEU A 543 5.27 -11.44 -9.79
N ALA A 544 6.38 -10.80 -9.40
CA ALA A 544 6.86 -9.57 -10.03
C ALA A 544 7.19 -9.76 -11.52
N SER A 545 7.80 -10.89 -11.88
CA SER A 545 8.11 -11.23 -13.27
C SER A 545 6.84 -11.48 -14.09
N LEU A 546 5.82 -12.10 -13.49
CA LEU A 546 4.51 -12.27 -14.11
C LEU A 546 3.82 -10.92 -14.35
N VAL A 547 3.92 -9.98 -13.42
CA VAL A 547 3.44 -8.59 -13.62
C VAL A 547 4.19 -7.96 -14.80
N GLY A 548 5.52 -8.05 -14.82
CA GLY A 548 6.33 -7.56 -15.95
C GLY A 548 5.89 -8.15 -17.30
N GLY A 549 5.61 -9.45 -17.34
CA GLY A 549 5.07 -10.13 -18.52
C GLY A 549 3.71 -9.60 -18.96
N LEU A 550 2.78 -9.39 -18.02
CA LEU A 550 1.47 -8.78 -18.31
C LEU A 550 1.62 -7.38 -18.88
N VAL A 551 2.51 -6.56 -18.32
CA VAL A 551 2.71 -5.18 -18.77
C VAL A 551 3.34 -5.14 -20.15
N MET A 552 4.26 -6.06 -20.47
CA MET A 552 4.78 -6.23 -21.83
C MET A 552 3.66 -6.53 -22.83
N LEU A 553 2.71 -7.40 -22.46
CA LEU A 553 1.53 -7.66 -23.29
C LEU A 553 0.67 -6.39 -23.45
N GLN A 554 0.42 -5.66 -22.36
CA GLN A 554 -0.34 -4.40 -22.39
C GLN A 554 0.36 -3.32 -23.23
N ALA A 555 1.68 -3.29 -23.26
CA ALA A 555 2.44 -2.32 -24.04
C ALA A 555 2.41 -2.63 -25.54
N TYR A 556 2.47 -3.91 -25.94
CA TYR A 556 2.81 -4.27 -27.33
C TYR A 556 1.85 -5.24 -28.04
N VAL A 557 0.98 -5.96 -27.32
CA VAL A 557 0.21 -7.08 -27.89
C VAL A 557 -1.30 -6.82 -27.83
N SER A 558 -1.96 -6.82 -28.98
CA SER A 558 -3.44 -6.81 -29.06
C SER A 558 -3.99 -8.19 -28.62
N PRO A 559 -5.06 -8.28 -27.82
CA PRO A 559 -5.96 -7.20 -27.39
C PRO A 559 -5.57 -6.52 -26.06
N PHE A 560 -4.48 -6.91 -25.41
CA PHE A 560 -4.07 -6.34 -24.11
C PHE A 560 -3.79 -4.84 -24.19
N THR A 561 -3.33 -4.34 -25.33
CA THR A 561 -3.18 -2.90 -25.60
C THR A 561 -4.50 -2.12 -25.44
N LYS A 562 -5.66 -2.74 -25.68
CA LYS A 562 -6.97 -2.09 -25.47
C LYS A 562 -7.31 -1.89 -23.99
N MET A 563 -6.59 -2.55 -23.08
CA MET A 563 -6.73 -2.35 -21.64
C MET A 563 -6.00 -1.09 -21.16
N VAL A 564 -5.13 -0.49 -21.98
CA VAL A 564 -4.33 0.66 -21.56
C VAL A 564 -5.17 1.93 -21.50
N ILE A 565 -4.99 2.69 -20.43
CA ILE A 565 -5.54 4.05 -20.29
C ILE A 565 -4.46 5.03 -20.79
N HIS A 566 -4.88 6.02 -21.56
CA HIS A 566 -4.01 7.03 -22.16
C HIS A 566 -4.27 8.41 -21.57
#